data_AF-A0A7X6Y2A1-F1
#
_entry.id   AF-A0A7X6Y2A1-F1
#
_cell.length_a   1.000
_cell.length_b   1.000
_cell.length_c   1.000
_cell.angle_alpha   90.00
_cell.angle_beta   90.00
_cell.angle_gamma   90.00
#
_symmetry.space_group_name_H-M   'P 1'
#
loop_
_entity.id
_entity.type
_entity.pdbx_description
1 polymer ?
#
loop_
_entity_poly.entity_id
_entity_poly.type
_entity_poly.pdbx_seq_one_letter_code
_entity_poly.pdbx_strand_id
1 'polypeptide(L)'
;MKTRVARIVILIICVCLIASLTTVFGGCSKKEVTGSNDTGGQAKTQDSESANKEPFKIHILNRVNPEVKLEGNSLLDEIERITGVRLEIEAPPIKNYVDRQNIIMASGDLPDIVYDWSLGVNYQKWAEEDLFIPIDDYIPKCPNLTENILEEEWEFARVPATGKFHAIPRPTESAKGTMGFAI
;
A
#
# COMPACT_ATOMS: atom_id res chain seq x y z
N MET A 1 17.62 -32.27 -29.40
CA MET A 1 18.11 -31.00 -30.01
C MET A 1 17.65 -29.76 -29.25
N LYS A 2 16.40 -29.67 -28.77
CA LYS A 2 15.88 -28.50 -28.02
C LYS A 2 16.62 -28.20 -26.69
N THR A 3 17.13 -29.20 -25.99
CA THR A 3 17.87 -29.01 -24.71
C THR A 3 19.33 -28.56 -24.87
N ARG A 4 19.92 -28.71 -26.06
CA ARG A 4 21.29 -28.25 -26.35
C ARG A 4 21.32 -26.79 -26.77
N VAL A 5 20.25 -26.31 -27.42
CA VAL A 5 20.07 -24.90 -27.80
C VAL A 5 19.79 -24.01 -26.58
N ALA A 6 18.98 -24.47 -25.62
CA ALA A 6 18.70 -23.74 -24.38
C ALA A 6 19.98 -23.48 -23.54
N ARG A 7 20.90 -24.47 -23.48
CA ARG A 7 22.15 -24.34 -22.73
C ARG A 7 23.15 -23.37 -23.38
N ILE A 8 23.12 -23.23 -24.71
CA ILE A 8 23.99 -22.29 -25.44
C ILE A 8 23.46 -20.86 -25.32
N VAL A 9 22.13 -20.67 -25.31
CA VAL A 9 21.49 -19.35 -25.14
C VAL A 9 21.70 -18.80 -23.73
N ILE A 10 21.63 -19.63 -22.69
CA ILE A 10 21.88 -19.22 -21.30
C ILE A 10 23.35 -18.78 -21.10
N LEU A 11 24.30 -19.44 -21.76
CA LEU A 11 25.73 -19.11 -21.67
C LEU A 11 26.09 -17.77 -22.35
N ILE A 12 25.35 -17.37 -23.38
CA ILE A 12 25.59 -16.12 -24.12
C ILE A 12 24.99 -14.90 -23.39
N ILE A 13 23.88 -15.08 -22.65
CA ILE A 13 23.24 -14.00 -21.90
C ILE A 13 24.04 -13.62 -20.63
N CYS A 14 24.71 -14.58 -19.98
CA CYS A 14 25.52 -14.31 -18.78
C CYS A 14 26.83 -13.55 -19.08
N VAL A 15 27.37 -13.62 -20.30
CA VAL A 15 28.62 -12.92 -20.66
C VAL A 15 28.37 -11.42 -20.95
N CYS A 16 27.14 -11.03 -21.29
CA CYS A 16 26.80 -9.64 -21.60
C CYS A 16 26.49 -8.77 -20.36
N LEU A 17 26.25 -9.37 -19.19
CA LEU A 17 25.79 -8.64 -17.99
C LEU A 17 26.92 -8.14 -17.06
N ILE A 18 28.17 -8.53 -17.31
CA ILE A 18 29.30 -8.27 -16.37
C ILE A 18 30.11 -7.02 -16.79
N ALA A 19 29.77 -6.36 -17.90
CA ALA A 19 30.64 -5.35 -18.53
C ALA A 19 30.31 -3.87 -18.26
N SER A 20 29.37 -3.52 -17.37
CA SER A 20 28.86 -2.14 -17.35
C SER A 20 28.67 -1.45 -15.98
N LEU A 21 29.29 -1.90 -14.90
CA LEU A 21 29.14 -1.20 -13.61
C LEU A 21 30.45 -1.01 -12.84
N THR A 22 31.22 0.02 -13.20
CA THR A 22 32.10 0.72 -12.25
C THR A 22 32.17 2.22 -12.54
N THR A 23 31.37 3.02 -11.83
CA THR A 23 31.56 4.47 -11.69
C THR A 23 31.48 4.88 -10.21
N VAL A 24 32.65 5.27 -9.71
CA VAL A 24 32.95 6.43 -8.84
C VAL A 24 32.15 6.60 -7.54
N PHE A 25 32.84 6.30 -6.44
CA PHE A 25 32.58 6.82 -5.09
C PHE A 25 33.30 8.17 -4.91
N GLY A 26 32.61 9.21 -4.43
CA GLY A 26 33.24 10.48 -4.03
C GLY A 26 32.27 11.43 -3.34
N GLY A 27 32.28 11.48 -2.01
CA GLY A 27 31.50 12.45 -1.23
C GLY A 27 31.92 12.52 0.23
N CYS A 28 32.59 13.61 0.63
CA CYS A 28 32.64 14.09 2.02
C CYS A 28 33.10 15.55 2.06
N SER A 29 32.28 16.44 2.62
CA SER A 29 32.75 17.59 3.42
C SER A 29 31.61 18.17 4.23
N LYS A 30 31.67 17.86 5.53
CA LYS A 30 30.92 18.44 6.63
C LYS A 30 31.46 19.85 6.92
N LYS A 31 30.60 20.82 7.22
CA LYS A 31 31.01 22.06 7.88
C LYS A 31 29.95 22.46 8.91
N GLU A 32 30.27 22.22 10.18
CA GLU A 32 29.61 22.81 11.34
C GLU A 32 30.13 24.22 11.57
N VAL A 33 29.27 25.11 12.09
CA VAL A 33 29.66 26.34 12.80
C VAL A 33 28.88 26.37 14.11
N THR A 34 29.62 26.57 15.20
CA THR A 34 29.17 26.63 16.60
C THR A 34 29.41 28.03 17.18
N GLY A 35 28.50 28.45 18.07
CA GLY A 35 28.69 29.47 19.12
C GLY A 35 27.89 30.76 18.91
N SER A 36 27.32 31.45 19.91
CA SER A 36 27.20 31.28 21.36
C SER A 36 26.26 32.40 21.90
N ASN A 37 25.56 32.15 23.03
CA ASN A 37 24.89 33.02 24.06
C ASN A 37 24.41 34.46 23.69
N ASP A 38 23.25 34.97 24.15
CA ASP A 38 22.80 35.17 25.54
C ASP A 38 21.32 35.63 25.63
N THR A 39 20.73 35.39 26.81
CA THR A 39 19.47 35.80 27.47
C THR A 39 18.40 36.67 26.78
N GLY A 40 17.14 36.24 26.97
CA GLY A 40 15.94 37.07 26.77
C GLY A 40 14.64 36.28 26.88
N GLY A 41 14.09 36.16 28.09
CA GLY A 41 12.76 35.62 28.30
C GLY A 41 11.69 36.61 27.79
N GLN A 42 11.00 36.23 26.73
CA GLN A 42 9.72 36.84 26.37
C GLN A 42 8.86 35.81 25.62
N ALA A 43 7.57 35.80 25.97
CA ALA A 43 6.55 34.86 25.58
C ALA A 43 6.60 34.46 24.09
N LYS A 44 6.77 33.15 23.83
CA LYS A 44 6.40 32.55 22.54
C LYS A 44 4.90 32.30 22.53
N THR A 45 4.17 33.30 22.05
CA THR A 45 3.09 33.04 21.11
C THR A 45 3.75 32.39 19.90
N GLN A 46 3.43 31.13 19.63
CA GLN A 46 3.77 30.45 18.37
C GLN A 46 2.42 29.99 17.82
N ASP A 47 1.64 30.93 17.31
CA ASP A 47 1.48 31.13 15.86
C ASP A 47 1.68 29.84 15.06
N SER A 48 0.55 29.20 14.81
CA SER A 48 0.11 28.74 13.49
C SER A 48 1.24 28.52 12.47
N GLU A 49 1.85 27.35 12.51
CA GLU A 49 2.39 26.78 11.29
C GLU A 49 1.28 25.95 10.62
N SER A 50 0.21 26.65 10.24
CA SER A 50 -0.66 26.18 9.15
C SER A 50 0.08 26.50 7.85
N ALA A 51 1.23 25.84 7.66
CA ALA A 51 1.74 25.65 6.33
C ALA A 51 0.67 24.83 5.62
N ASN A 52 -0.13 25.50 4.78
CA ASN A 52 -1.14 24.89 3.92
C ASN A 52 -0.42 23.98 2.92
N LYS A 53 0.12 22.87 3.41
CA LYS A 53 0.60 21.77 2.60
C LYS A 53 -0.64 21.13 2.02
N GLU A 54 -0.73 21.15 0.70
CA GLU A 54 -1.71 20.35 -0.03
C GLU A 54 -1.68 18.92 0.54
N PRO A 55 -2.86 18.33 0.81
CA PRO A 55 -2.94 17.02 1.43
C PRO A 55 -2.26 15.98 0.54
N PHE A 56 -1.60 15.01 1.16
CA PHE A 56 -1.06 13.88 0.42
C PHE A 56 -2.22 13.08 -0.18
N LYS A 57 -2.15 12.76 -1.46
CA LYS A 57 -3.24 12.09 -2.19
C LYS A 57 -2.97 10.61 -2.31
N ILE A 58 -3.99 9.80 -2.09
CA ILE A 58 -3.98 8.35 -2.30
C ILE A 58 -5.10 8.03 -3.29
N HIS A 59 -4.74 7.39 -4.40
CA HIS A 59 -5.67 6.90 -5.41
C HIS A 59 -6.15 5.50 -5.04
N ILE A 60 -7.47 5.32 -4.98
CA ILE A 60 -8.09 4.06 -4.56
C ILE A 60 -9.05 3.59 -5.63
N LEU A 61 -8.86 2.37 -6.12
CA LEU A 61 -9.90 1.66 -6.86
C LEU A 61 -10.77 0.89 -5.86
N ASN A 62 -12.06 1.25 -5.76
CA ASN A 62 -12.96 0.64 -4.79
C ASN A 62 -14.33 0.28 -5.37
N ARG A 63 -14.90 -0.83 -4.87
CA ARG A 63 -16.26 -1.24 -5.22
C ARG A 63 -17.24 -0.61 -4.24
N VAL A 64 -17.84 0.50 -4.64
CA VAL A 64 -18.76 1.26 -3.81
C VAL A 64 -20.21 1.03 -4.24
N ASN A 65 -21.12 0.96 -3.26
CA ASN A 65 -22.55 0.86 -3.51
C ASN A 65 -23.09 2.17 -4.13
N PRO A 66 -24.03 2.09 -5.10
CA PRO A 66 -24.48 3.27 -5.86
C PRO A 66 -25.20 4.33 -5.00
N GLU A 67 -25.68 3.96 -3.81
CA GLU A 67 -26.31 4.88 -2.86
C GLU A 67 -25.30 5.80 -2.15
N VAL A 68 -24.01 5.42 -2.14
CA VAL A 68 -22.96 6.19 -1.47
C VAL A 68 -22.52 7.33 -2.39
N LYS A 69 -22.68 8.57 -1.91
CA LYS A 69 -22.12 9.75 -2.56
C LYS A 69 -20.69 9.96 -2.08
N LEU A 70 -19.73 9.99 -3.01
CA LEU A 70 -18.32 10.27 -2.71
C LEU A 70 -18.05 11.78 -2.68
N GLU A 71 -18.71 12.53 -3.56
CA GLU A 71 -18.61 14.00 -3.59
C GLU A 71 -19.30 14.63 -2.38
N GLY A 72 -18.59 15.51 -1.67
CA GLY A 72 -19.09 16.17 -0.46
C GLY A 72 -19.38 15.21 0.70
N ASN A 73 -18.69 14.07 0.75
CA ASN A 73 -18.87 13.08 1.80
C ASN A 73 -18.15 13.52 3.08
N SER A 74 -18.91 13.87 4.10
CA SER A 74 -18.36 14.36 5.38
C SER A 74 -17.42 13.39 6.08
N LEU A 75 -17.54 12.07 5.82
CA LEU A 75 -16.60 11.08 6.34
C LEU A 75 -15.23 11.20 5.66
N LEU A 76 -15.20 11.42 4.34
CA LEU A 76 -13.94 11.60 3.61
C LEU A 76 -13.27 12.91 4.01
N ASP A 77 -14.05 13.97 4.20
CA ASP A 77 -13.54 15.27 4.69
C ASP A 77 -12.92 15.14 6.09
N GLU A 78 -13.55 14.38 6.98
CA GLU A 78 -13.04 14.15 8.34
C GLU A 78 -11.78 13.27 8.34
N ILE A 79 -11.71 12.27 7.46
CA ILE A 79 -10.49 11.48 7.26
C ILE A 79 -9.34 12.39 6.81
N GLU A 80 -9.58 13.27 5.83
CA GLU A 80 -8.58 14.25 5.36
C GLU A 80 -8.14 15.19 6.49
N ARG A 81 -9.09 15.69 7.29
CA ARG A 81 -8.80 16.60 8.40
C ARG A 81 -7.94 15.96 9.49
N ILE A 82 -8.19 14.69 9.84
CA ILE A 82 -7.46 14.00 10.91
C ILE A 82 -6.10 13.50 10.43
N THR A 83 -6.03 12.99 9.20
CA THR A 83 -4.84 12.29 8.70
C THR A 83 -3.94 13.18 7.84
N GLY A 84 -4.45 14.30 7.32
CA GLY A 84 -3.77 15.09 6.29
C GLY A 84 -3.71 14.41 4.92
N VAL A 85 -4.49 13.33 4.72
CA VAL A 85 -4.49 12.53 3.50
C VAL A 85 -5.84 12.64 2.79
N ARG A 86 -5.81 13.02 1.52
CA ARG A 86 -7.00 13.03 0.65
C ARG A 86 -7.14 11.70 -0.06
N LEU A 87 -8.31 11.07 0.08
CA LEU A 87 -8.64 9.83 -0.63
C LEU A 87 -9.34 10.15 -1.95
N GLU A 88 -8.70 9.82 -3.07
CA GLU A 88 -9.29 9.95 -4.40
C GLU A 88 -9.80 8.59 -4.86
N ILE A 89 -11.10 8.36 -4.72
CA ILE A 89 -11.73 7.05 -4.92
C ILE A 89 -12.32 6.96 -6.33
N GLU A 90 -11.78 6.06 -7.15
CA GLU A 90 -12.42 5.59 -8.37
C GLU A 90 -13.42 4.46 -8.03
N ALA A 91 -14.69 4.70 -8.31
CA ALA A 91 -15.76 3.74 -8.04
C ALA A 91 -16.57 3.44 -9.32
N PRO A 92 -16.10 2.51 -10.18
CA PRO A 92 -16.87 2.08 -11.34
C PRO A 92 -18.16 1.36 -10.89
N PRO A 93 -19.21 1.30 -11.73
CA PRO A 93 -20.42 0.56 -11.42
C PRO A 93 -20.11 -0.88 -11.01
N ILE A 94 -20.77 -1.38 -9.96
CA ILE A 94 -20.52 -2.72 -9.38
C ILE A 94 -20.40 -3.83 -10.44
N LYS A 95 -21.28 -3.81 -11.45
CA LYS A 95 -21.30 -4.83 -12.53
C LYS A 95 -20.03 -4.84 -13.38
N ASN A 96 -19.34 -3.71 -13.45
CA ASN A 96 -18.15 -3.50 -14.27
C ASN A 96 -16.87 -3.45 -13.43
N TYR A 97 -16.97 -3.61 -12.10
CA TYR A 97 -15.84 -3.43 -11.20
C TYR A 97 -14.70 -4.42 -11.51
N VAL A 98 -15.03 -5.71 -11.67
CA VAL A 98 -14.03 -6.76 -11.93
C VAL A 98 -13.32 -6.52 -13.26
N ASP A 99 -14.05 -6.15 -14.31
CA ASP A 99 -13.44 -5.84 -15.61
C ASP A 99 -12.52 -4.61 -15.52
N ARG A 100 -12.96 -3.56 -14.82
CA ARG A 100 -12.15 -2.36 -14.59
C ARG A 100 -10.89 -2.66 -13.77
N GLN A 101 -11.01 -3.46 -12.72
CA GLN A 101 -9.90 -3.92 -11.89
C GLN A 101 -8.87 -4.67 -12.74
N ASN A 102 -9.30 -5.65 -13.56
CA ASN A 102 -8.40 -6.40 -14.43
C ASN A 102 -7.68 -5.51 -15.45
N ILE A 103 -8.36 -4.52 -16.02
CA ILE A 103 -7.77 -3.57 -16.98
C ILE A 103 -6.69 -2.72 -16.31
N ILE A 104 -6.98 -2.17 -15.12
CA ILE A 104 -6.04 -1.35 -14.35
C ILE A 104 -4.83 -2.20 -13.94
N MET A 105 -5.05 -3.40 -13.40
CA MET A 105 -3.93 -4.27 -12.99
C MET A 105 -3.04 -4.67 -14.18
N ALA A 106 -3.59 -4.74 -15.39
CA ALA A 106 -2.83 -5.04 -16.60
C ALA A 106 -2.16 -3.82 -17.26
N SER A 107 -2.55 -2.58 -16.91
CA SER A 107 -2.00 -1.36 -17.53
C SER A 107 -0.61 -1.01 -17.02
N GLY A 108 -0.28 -1.44 -15.80
CA GLY A 108 0.94 -1.03 -15.08
C GLY A 108 0.86 0.36 -14.44
N ASP A 109 -0.20 1.13 -14.72
CA ASP A 109 -0.52 2.39 -14.05
C ASP A 109 -1.50 2.10 -12.91
N LEU A 110 -0.95 1.57 -11.82
CA LEU A 110 -1.72 1.05 -10.69
C LEU A 110 -2.13 2.18 -9.74
N PRO A 111 -3.34 2.12 -9.14
CA PRO A 111 -3.68 2.94 -8.00
C PRO A 111 -2.86 2.50 -6.78
N ASP A 112 -2.80 3.36 -5.76
CA ASP A 112 -2.11 3.06 -4.51
C ASP A 112 -2.80 1.94 -3.72
N ILE A 113 -4.14 1.86 -3.81
CA ILE A 113 -4.95 0.84 -3.12
C ILE A 113 -5.98 0.26 -4.08
N VAL A 114 -6.12 -1.07 -4.07
CA VAL A 114 -7.15 -1.80 -4.82
C VAL A 114 -7.99 -2.62 -3.85
N TYR A 115 -9.31 -2.46 -3.94
CA TYR A 115 -10.23 -3.37 -3.28
C TYR A 115 -10.35 -4.68 -4.05
N ASP A 116 -10.16 -5.82 -3.38
CA ASP A 116 -10.49 -7.13 -3.91
C ASP A 116 -11.53 -7.81 -3.01
N TRP A 117 -12.59 -8.34 -3.62
CA TRP A 117 -13.69 -8.95 -2.87
C TRP A 117 -13.30 -10.32 -2.28
N SER A 118 -12.43 -11.06 -2.95
CA SER A 118 -12.26 -12.51 -2.73
C SER A 118 -10.88 -12.91 -2.22
N LEU A 119 -9.87 -12.06 -2.40
CA LEU A 119 -8.45 -12.44 -2.24
C LEU A 119 -8.12 -13.77 -2.95
N GLY A 120 -8.75 -13.98 -4.12
CA GLY A 120 -8.68 -15.23 -4.87
C GLY A 120 -7.50 -15.33 -5.83
N VAL A 121 -7.67 -16.11 -6.90
CA VAL A 121 -6.61 -16.43 -7.87
C VAL A 121 -5.94 -15.18 -8.47
N ASN A 122 -6.73 -14.14 -8.80
CA ASN A 122 -6.17 -12.92 -9.37
C ASN A 122 -5.30 -12.15 -8.37
N TYR A 123 -5.74 -12.04 -7.11
CA TYR A 123 -4.93 -11.43 -6.05
C TYR A 123 -3.60 -12.17 -5.86
N GLN A 124 -3.63 -13.51 -5.78
CA GLN A 124 -2.43 -14.32 -5.64
C GLN A 124 -1.48 -14.12 -6.83
N LYS A 125 -2.02 -14.14 -8.05
CA LYS A 125 -1.25 -13.88 -9.27
C LYS A 125 -0.60 -12.49 -9.24
N TRP A 126 -1.36 -11.45 -8.92
CA TRP A 126 -0.83 -10.07 -8.88
C TRP A 126 0.22 -9.87 -7.80
N ALA A 127 0.08 -10.56 -6.66
CA ALA A 127 1.11 -10.57 -5.61
C ALA A 127 2.39 -11.30 -6.06
N GLU A 128 2.26 -12.43 -6.78
CA GLU A 128 3.41 -13.15 -7.38
C GLU A 128 4.12 -12.36 -8.47
N GLU A 129 3.39 -11.49 -9.16
CA GLU A 129 3.91 -10.56 -10.18
C GLU A 129 4.46 -9.24 -9.58
N ASP A 130 4.61 -9.18 -8.24
CA ASP A 130 5.10 -8.02 -7.49
C ASP A 130 4.27 -6.72 -7.69
N LEU A 131 3.00 -6.84 -8.07
CA LEU A 131 2.10 -5.69 -8.22
C LEU A 131 1.60 -5.13 -6.88
N PHE A 132 1.67 -5.94 -5.82
CA PHE A 132 1.37 -5.53 -4.46
C PHE A 132 2.59 -5.73 -3.57
N ILE A 133 2.91 -4.74 -2.76
CA ILE A 133 4.02 -4.86 -1.79
C ILE A 133 3.66 -5.86 -0.68
N PRO A 134 4.64 -6.61 -0.15
CA PRO A 134 4.43 -7.34 1.09
C PRO A 134 4.26 -6.34 2.25
N ILE A 135 3.27 -6.57 3.10
CA ILE A 135 2.91 -5.63 4.19
C ILE A 135 3.30 -6.10 5.59
N ASP A 136 3.94 -7.28 5.71
CA ASP A 136 4.32 -7.91 6.98
C ASP A 136 5.05 -6.95 7.95
N ASP A 137 5.98 -6.13 7.43
CA ASP A 137 6.79 -5.20 8.24
C ASP A 137 6.02 -3.94 8.70
N TYR A 138 4.82 -3.74 8.18
CA TYR A 138 3.94 -2.63 8.53
C TYR A 138 2.86 -3.06 9.53
N ILE A 139 2.41 -4.32 9.49
CA ILE A 139 1.33 -4.83 10.36
C ILE A 139 1.61 -4.56 11.86
N PRO A 140 2.81 -4.85 12.42
CA PRO A 140 3.09 -4.60 13.84
C PRO A 140 3.06 -3.11 14.24
N LYS A 141 3.12 -2.19 13.27
CA LYS A 141 3.05 -0.73 13.51
C LYS A 141 1.61 -0.21 13.53
N CYS A 142 0.64 -1.07 13.22
CA CYS A 142 -0.77 -0.74 13.11
C CYS A 142 -1.57 -1.48 14.19
N PRO A 143 -1.57 -1.00 15.45
CA PRO A 143 -2.21 -1.69 16.58
C PRO A 143 -3.70 -1.96 16.32
N ASN A 144 -4.39 -1.01 15.66
CA ASN A 144 -5.79 -1.16 15.29
C ASN A 144 -6.05 -2.37 14.39
N LEU A 145 -5.11 -2.75 13.52
CA LEU A 145 -5.24 -3.93 12.67
C LEU A 145 -4.97 -5.21 13.46
N THR A 146 -3.88 -5.22 14.25
CA THR A 146 -3.50 -6.41 15.04
C THR A 146 -4.50 -6.75 16.13
N GLU A 147 -5.23 -5.77 16.67
CA GLU A 147 -6.21 -5.97 17.73
C GLU A 147 -7.60 -6.39 17.23
N ASN A 148 -7.93 -6.10 15.96
CA ASN A 148 -9.30 -6.26 15.44
C ASN A 148 -9.44 -7.28 14.30
N ILE A 149 -8.34 -7.84 13.80
CA ILE A 149 -8.33 -8.88 12.77
C ILE A 149 -7.78 -10.16 13.39
N LEU A 150 -8.54 -11.25 13.28
CA LEU A 150 -8.12 -12.55 13.82
C LEU A 150 -7.01 -13.17 12.97
N GLU A 151 -6.22 -14.04 13.60
CA GLU A 151 -5.16 -14.79 12.92
C GLU A 151 -5.69 -15.58 11.71
N GLU A 152 -6.86 -16.22 11.82
CA GLU A 152 -7.50 -16.95 10.71
C GLU A 152 -7.84 -16.03 9.52
N GLU A 153 -8.22 -14.79 9.79
CA GLU A 153 -8.55 -13.80 8.74
C GLU A 153 -7.28 -13.32 8.04
N TRP A 154 -6.18 -13.18 8.80
CA TRP A 154 -4.86 -12.95 8.22
C TRP A 154 -4.41 -14.12 7.35
N GLU A 155 -4.55 -15.36 7.82
CA GLU A 155 -4.18 -16.54 7.02
C GLU A 155 -4.95 -16.61 5.70
N PHE A 156 -6.20 -16.17 5.65
CA PHE A 156 -6.95 -16.05 4.39
C PHE A 156 -6.31 -15.07 3.40
N ALA A 157 -5.64 -14.02 3.88
CA ALA A 157 -4.94 -13.04 3.04
C ALA A 157 -3.51 -13.47 2.67
N ARG A 158 -2.99 -14.58 3.22
CA ARG A 158 -1.64 -15.06 2.91
C ARG A 158 -1.56 -15.54 1.47
N VAL A 159 -0.57 -15.07 0.73
CA VAL A 159 -0.28 -15.55 -0.62
C VAL A 159 0.61 -16.79 -0.52
N PRO A 160 0.18 -17.98 -0.97
CA PRO A 160 0.94 -19.21 -0.77
C PRO A 160 2.33 -19.21 -1.42
N ALA A 161 2.45 -18.61 -2.61
CA ALA A 161 3.70 -18.60 -3.36
C ALA A 161 4.79 -17.72 -2.72
N THR A 162 4.41 -16.58 -2.12
CA THR A 162 5.36 -15.68 -1.43
C THR A 162 5.48 -16.00 0.05
N GLY A 163 4.46 -16.63 0.64
CA GLY A 163 4.33 -16.84 2.09
C GLY A 163 4.06 -15.55 2.87
N LYS A 164 3.74 -14.44 2.18
CA LYS A 164 3.60 -13.08 2.75
C LYS A 164 2.17 -12.58 2.66
N PHE A 165 1.87 -11.50 3.39
CA PHE A 165 0.62 -10.78 3.27
C PHE A 165 0.80 -9.62 2.29
N HIS A 166 -0.11 -9.51 1.31
CA HIS A 166 -0.12 -8.42 0.33
C HIS A 166 -1.45 -7.63 0.35
N ALA A 167 -2.34 -7.97 1.29
CA ALA A 167 -3.62 -7.30 1.49
C ALA A 167 -3.98 -7.29 2.98
N ILE A 168 -4.78 -6.30 3.36
CA ILE A 168 -5.42 -6.24 4.68
C ILE A 168 -6.78 -6.94 4.54
N PRO A 169 -7.04 -8.05 5.26
CA PRO A 169 -8.32 -8.75 5.17
C PRO A 169 -9.43 -7.91 5.80
N ARG A 170 -10.66 -8.12 5.34
CA ARG A 170 -11.83 -7.53 5.97
C ARG A 170 -12.18 -8.35 7.22
N PRO A 171 -12.22 -7.74 8.42
CA PRO A 171 -12.70 -8.44 9.61
C PRO A 171 -14.16 -8.84 9.43
N THR A 172 -14.49 -10.05 9.86
CA THR A 172 -15.81 -10.66 9.80
C THR A 172 -16.47 -10.62 11.18
N GLU A 173 -17.79 -10.46 11.24
CA GLU A 173 -18.51 -10.36 12.52
C GLU A 173 -18.36 -11.61 13.40
N SER A 174 -18.00 -12.77 12.83
CA SER A 174 -17.65 -13.98 13.58
C SER A 174 -16.46 -13.79 14.53
N ALA A 175 -15.65 -12.73 14.33
CA ALA A 175 -14.49 -12.45 15.16
C ALA A 175 -14.79 -11.95 16.58
N LYS A 176 -16.01 -11.46 16.84
CA LYS A 176 -16.42 -11.00 18.18
C LYS A 176 -17.72 -11.69 18.60
N GLY A 177 -17.61 -12.99 18.89
CA GLY A 177 -18.51 -13.66 19.85
C GLY A 177 -19.95 -13.86 19.38
N THR A 178 -20.16 -14.46 18.20
CA THR A 178 -21.46 -15.05 17.85
C THR A 178 -21.69 -16.30 18.70
N MET A 179 -22.06 -16.12 19.98
CA MET A 179 -22.76 -17.16 20.73
C MET A 179 -24.16 -17.26 20.12
N GLY A 180 -24.33 -18.22 19.22
CA GLY A 180 -25.65 -18.62 18.75
C GLY A 180 -26.46 -19.19 19.91
N PHE A 181 -27.74 -18.79 19.99
CA PHE A 181 -28.75 -19.60 20.65
C PHE A 181 -29.54 -20.33 19.56
N ALA A 182 -29.52 -21.66 19.62
CA ALA A 182 -30.52 -22.48 18.96
C ALA A 182 -31.61 -22.82 19.99
N ILE A 183 -32.87 -22.61 19.62
CA ILE A 183 -34.04 -23.28 20.20
C ILE A 183 -34.64 -24.17 19.12
#